data_AF-A0A2N2G1E7-F1
#
_entry.id   AF-A0A2N2G1E7-F1
#
_cell.length_a   1.000
_cell.length_b   1.000
_cell.length_c   1.000
_cell.angle_alpha   90.00
_cell.angle_beta   90.00
_cell.angle_gamma   90.00
#
_symmetry.space_group_name_H-M   'P 1'
#
loop_
_entity.id
_entity.type
_entity.pdbx_description
1 polymer ?
#
loop_
_entity_poly.entity_id
_entity_poly.type
_entity_poly.pdbx_seq_one_letter_code
_entity_poly.pdbx_strand_id
1 'polypeptide(L)'
;GTKNAVTWLTVELLGRLGSTSLLDSPVQAKTLATIVKRIEDNTISGKAAIEVLDELMQNPTQEVDAVIEKLGLKQVSDDGAILAIIDEVLATNADKVAEYKAGKDKLLAFFVGQTMKASRGSANPAKVNELLLQRLA
;
A
#
# COMPACT_ATOMS: atom_id res chain seq x y z
N GLY A 1 10.77 9.30 -9.02
CA GLY A 1 10.81 10.53 -8.20
C GLY A 1 12.05 10.48 -7.34
N THR A 2 12.93 11.48 -7.45
CA THR A 2 14.21 11.52 -6.73
C THR A 2 14.05 11.41 -5.21
N LYS A 3 13.00 12.05 -4.66
CA LYS A 3 12.67 11.97 -3.23
C LYS A 3 12.38 10.53 -2.76
N ASN A 4 11.53 9.80 -3.49
CA ASN A 4 11.20 8.42 -3.13
C ASN A 4 12.43 7.51 -3.25
N ALA A 5 13.23 7.66 -4.31
CA ALA A 5 14.46 6.88 -4.46
C ALA A 5 15.42 7.07 -3.27
N VAL A 6 15.58 8.31 -2.76
CA VAL A 6 16.40 8.58 -1.58
C VAL A 6 15.82 7.89 -0.34
N THR A 7 14.52 8.04 -0.06
CA THR A 7 13.86 7.39 1.08
C THR A 7 14.03 5.86 1.03
N TRP A 8 13.82 5.25 -0.14
CA TRP A 8 13.92 3.81 -0.29
C TRP A 8 15.36 3.28 -0.16
N LEU A 9 16.35 4.06 -0.57
CA LEU A 9 17.75 3.70 -0.38
C LEU A 9 18.19 3.85 1.09
N THR A 10 17.92 5.01 1.70
CA THR A 10 18.53 5.38 2.99
C THR A 10 17.71 4.96 4.20
N VAL A 11 16.43 4.62 4.02
CA VAL A 11 15.56 4.15 5.10
C VAL A 11 15.22 2.69 4.87
N GLU A 12 14.54 2.35 3.77
CA GLU A 12 13.98 1.01 3.60
C GLU A 12 15.06 -0.04 3.35
N LEU A 13 15.90 0.12 2.32
CA LEU A 13 16.97 -0.83 2.03
C LEU A 13 18.02 -0.83 3.13
N LEU A 14 18.51 0.35 3.53
CA LEU A 14 19.55 0.47 4.57
C LEU A 14 19.12 -0.18 5.90
N GLY A 15 17.86 -0.01 6.30
CA GLY A 15 17.31 -0.62 7.51
C GLY A 15 17.32 -2.16 7.51
N ARG A 16 17.39 -2.78 6.32
CA ARG A 16 17.40 -4.24 6.13
C ARG A 16 18.80 -4.82 5.97
N LEU A 17 19.80 -4.00 5.68
CA LEU A 17 21.16 -4.47 5.47
C LEU A 17 21.85 -4.87 6.78
N GLY A 18 21.47 -4.28 7.92
CA GLY A 18 22.12 -4.54 9.20
C GLY A 18 23.62 -4.22 9.14
N SER A 19 24.47 -5.23 9.30
CA SER A 19 25.93 -5.11 9.15
C SER A 19 26.44 -5.26 7.71
N THR A 20 25.57 -5.62 6.76
CA THR A 20 25.91 -5.77 5.35
C THR A 20 26.16 -4.40 4.73
N SER A 21 27.18 -4.29 3.88
CA SER A 21 27.44 -3.04 3.16
C SER A 21 26.45 -2.85 2.01
N LEU A 22 26.27 -1.60 1.55
CA LEU A 22 25.48 -1.32 0.34
C LEU A 22 26.07 -1.99 -0.92
N LEU A 23 27.39 -2.22 -0.96
CA LEU A 23 28.06 -2.87 -2.08
C LEU A 23 27.77 -4.38 -2.13
N ASP A 24 27.50 -4.98 -0.96
CA ASP A 24 27.17 -6.40 -0.80
C ASP A 24 25.65 -6.62 -0.69
N SER A 25 24.85 -5.60 -1.00
CA SER A 25 23.40 -5.68 -0.94
C SER A 25 22.86 -6.76 -1.88
N PRO A 26 21.96 -7.66 -1.41
CA PRO A 26 21.29 -8.62 -2.28
C PRO A 26 20.36 -7.92 -3.29
N VAL A 27 19.87 -6.72 -2.95
CA VAL A 27 19.01 -5.90 -3.81
C VAL A 27 19.87 -4.86 -4.52
N GLN A 28 19.95 -4.98 -5.86
CA GLN A 28 20.71 -4.06 -6.69
C GLN A 28 19.93 -2.75 -6.98
N ALA A 29 20.66 -1.72 -7.41
CA ALA A 29 20.09 -0.41 -7.73
C ALA A 29 18.94 -0.48 -8.76
N LYS A 30 19.03 -1.35 -9.77
CA LYS A 30 17.98 -1.55 -10.78
C LYS A 30 16.71 -2.14 -10.17
N THR A 31 16.85 -3.09 -9.25
CA THR A 31 15.73 -3.70 -8.53
C THR A 31 15.03 -2.66 -7.66
N LEU A 32 15.79 -1.91 -6.86
CA LEU A 32 15.24 -0.83 -6.03
C LEU A 32 14.53 0.24 -6.86
N ALA A 33 15.13 0.64 -8.00
CA ALA A 33 14.51 1.60 -8.92
C ALA A 33 13.18 1.08 -9.50
N THR A 34 13.09 -0.22 -9.76
CA THR A 34 11.86 -0.86 -10.24
C THR A 34 10.78 -0.86 -9.16
N ILE A 35 11.13 -1.20 -7.91
CA ILE A 35 10.21 -1.11 -6.76
C ILE A 35 9.66 0.33 -6.62
N VAL A 36 10.54 1.33 -6.64
CA VAL A 36 10.14 2.75 -6.56
C VAL A 36 9.23 3.14 -7.72
N LYS A 37 9.53 2.69 -8.94
CA LYS A 37 8.68 2.94 -10.11
C LYS A 37 7.27 2.37 -9.93
N ARG A 38 7.15 1.16 -9.37
CA ARG A 38 5.85 0.50 -9.13
C ARG A 38 4.99 1.18 -8.06
N ILE A 39 5.61 1.93 -7.16
CA ILE A 39 4.89 2.80 -6.23
C ILE A 39 4.40 4.05 -6.97
N GLU A 40 5.26 4.64 -7.78
CA GLU A 40 4.96 5.92 -8.46
C GLU A 40 3.94 5.80 -9.58
N ASP A 41 3.90 4.66 -10.26
CA ASP A 41 2.87 4.35 -11.27
C ASP A 41 1.57 3.78 -10.66
N ASN A 42 1.49 3.71 -9.32
CA ASN A 42 0.38 3.14 -8.56
C ASN A 42 0.11 1.65 -8.83
N THR A 43 1.07 0.89 -9.35
CA THR A 43 0.93 -0.57 -9.47
C THR A 43 0.81 -1.22 -8.08
N ILE A 44 1.56 -0.74 -7.08
CA ILE A 44 1.51 -1.22 -5.70
C ILE A 44 1.51 -0.05 -4.71
N SER A 45 1.01 -0.28 -3.50
CA SER A 45 1.14 0.69 -2.39
C SER A 45 2.55 0.67 -1.80
N GLY A 46 2.91 1.72 -1.04
CA GLY A 46 4.20 1.73 -0.32
C GLY A 46 4.34 0.59 0.69
N LYS A 47 3.23 0.17 1.32
CA LYS A 47 3.22 -1.00 2.21
C LYS A 47 3.49 -2.29 1.44
N ALA A 48 2.82 -2.48 0.29
CA ALA A 48 3.08 -3.63 -0.56
C ALA A 48 4.53 -3.67 -1.06
N ALA A 49 5.11 -2.52 -1.38
CA ALA A 49 6.50 -2.43 -1.80
C ALA A 49 7.50 -2.85 -0.70
N ILE A 50 7.16 -2.65 0.58
CA ILE A 50 7.94 -3.12 1.72
C ILE A 50 7.97 -4.66 1.71
N GLU A 51 6.79 -5.30 1.52
CA GLU A 51 6.68 -6.76 1.44
C GLU A 51 7.45 -7.32 0.24
N VAL A 52 7.41 -6.63 -0.90
CA VAL A 52 8.21 -6.98 -2.09
C VAL A 52 9.71 -6.87 -1.81
N LEU A 53 10.16 -5.81 -1.14
CA LEU A 53 11.56 -5.64 -0.77
C LEU A 53 12.02 -6.74 0.18
N ASP A 54 11.21 -7.10 1.17
CA ASP A 54 11.50 -8.17 2.13
C ASP A 54 11.68 -9.54 1.44
N GLU A 55 10.82 -9.87 0.46
CA GLU A 55 10.96 -11.09 -0.34
C GLU A 55 12.25 -11.08 -1.18
N LEU A 56 12.59 -9.95 -1.80
CA LEU A 56 13.78 -9.82 -2.66
C LEU A 56 15.09 -9.79 -1.88
N MET A 57 15.07 -9.34 -0.62
CA MET A 57 16.22 -9.48 0.28
C MET A 57 16.55 -10.95 0.54
N GLN A 58 15.54 -11.82 0.58
CA GLN A 58 15.70 -13.26 0.79
C GLN A 58 15.92 -14.03 -0.52
N ASN A 59 15.33 -13.56 -1.62
CA ASN A 59 15.31 -14.20 -2.93
C ASN A 59 15.73 -13.21 -4.04
N PRO A 60 17.00 -12.77 -4.08
CA PRO A 60 17.44 -11.66 -4.92
C PRO A 60 17.40 -11.92 -6.43
N THR A 61 17.23 -13.17 -6.85
CA THR A 61 17.11 -13.56 -8.26
C THR A 61 15.68 -13.43 -8.80
N GLN A 62 14.69 -13.15 -7.96
CA GLN A 62 13.32 -12.95 -8.42
C GLN A 62 13.15 -11.55 -9.03
N GLU A 63 12.27 -11.47 -10.04
CA GLU A 63 11.90 -10.19 -10.64
C GLU A 63 10.82 -9.48 -9.82
N VAL A 64 10.91 -8.16 -9.71
CA VAL A 64 9.99 -7.33 -8.90
C VAL A 64 8.52 -7.59 -9.26
N ASP A 65 8.18 -7.61 -10.54
CA ASP A 65 6.80 -7.79 -10.98
C ASP A 65 6.29 -9.22 -10.72
N ALA A 66 7.17 -10.22 -10.77
CA ALA A 66 6.81 -11.60 -10.44
C ALA A 66 6.51 -11.74 -8.95
N VAL A 67 7.25 -11.06 -8.07
CA VAL A 67 6.97 -11.01 -6.63
C VAL A 67 5.62 -10.34 -6.36
N ILE A 68 5.36 -9.20 -7.00
CA ILE A 68 4.08 -8.47 -6.87
C ILE A 68 2.90 -9.38 -7.23
N GLU A 69 3.00 -10.13 -8.33
CA GLU A 69 1.95 -11.05 -8.77
C GLU A 69 1.80 -12.25 -7.84
N LYS A 70 2.91 -12.89 -7.48
CA LYS A 70 2.95 -14.03 -6.54
C LYS A 70 2.27 -13.70 -5.21
N LEU A 71 2.49 -12.49 -4.70
CA LEU A 71 1.94 -12.03 -3.42
C LEU A 71 0.55 -11.37 -3.55
N GLY A 72 0.03 -11.19 -4.77
CA GLY A 72 -1.28 -10.58 -5.01
C GLY A 72 -1.35 -9.11 -4.57
N LEU A 73 -0.26 -8.37 -4.74
CA LEU A 73 -0.07 -7.03 -4.16
C LEU A 73 -0.45 -5.86 -5.09
N LYS A 74 -0.92 -6.16 -6.31
CA LYS A 74 -1.35 -5.12 -7.26
C LYS A 74 -2.49 -4.29 -6.67
N GLN A 75 -2.44 -2.98 -6.88
CA GLN A 75 -3.52 -2.12 -6.45
C GLN A 75 -4.80 -2.41 -7.25
N VAL A 76 -5.90 -2.49 -6.53
CA VAL A 76 -7.25 -2.57 -7.07
C VAL A 76 -7.79 -1.14 -7.16
N SER A 77 -8.12 -0.73 -8.38
CA SER A 77 -8.76 0.56 -8.69
C SER A 77 -10.17 0.38 -9.25
N ASP A 78 -10.68 -0.85 -9.28
CA ASP A 78 -12.06 -1.14 -9.68
C ASP A 78 -13.03 -0.65 -8.59
N ASP A 79 -13.90 0.30 -8.95
CA ASP A 79 -14.82 0.93 -8.01
C ASP A 79 -15.77 -0.10 -7.38
N GLY A 80 -16.20 -1.12 -8.14
CA GLY A 80 -17.09 -2.17 -7.63
C GLY A 80 -16.44 -2.98 -6.50
N ALA A 81 -15.21 -3.44 -6.72
CA ALA A 81 -14.45 -4.17 -5.70
C ALA A 81 -14.17 -3.31 -4.45
N ILE A 82 -13.83 -2.03 -4.63
CA ILE A 82 -13.59 -1.12 -3.51
C ILE A 82 -14.88 -0.83 -2.74
N LEU A 83 -15.99 -0.59 -3.45
CA LEU A 83 -17.30 -0.35 -2.84
C LEU A 83 -17.79 -1.54 -2.02
N ALA A 84 -17.56 -2.77 -2.48
CA ALA A 84 -17.92 -3.97 -1.71
C ALA A 84 -17.18 -4.02 -0.35
N ILE A 85 -15.89 -3.68 -0.34
CA ILE A 85 -15.08 -3.62 0.89
C ILE A 85 -15.56 -2.48 1.80
N ILE A 86 -15.87 -1.31 1.21
CA ILE A 86 -16.41 -0.17 1.95
C ILE A 86 -17.73 -0.56 2.63
N ASP A 87 -18.66 -1.18 1.89
CA ASP A 87 -19.97 -1.56 2.41
C ASP A 87 -19.86 -2.53 3.60
N GLU A 88 -18.94 -3.50 3.53
CA GLU A 88 -18.64 -4.40 4.65
C GLU A 88 -18.09 -3.65 5.87
N VAL A 89 -17.14 -2.73 5.65
CA VAL A 89 -16.53 -1.90 6.71
C VAL A 89 -17.58 -1.02 7.38
N LEU A 90 -18.45 -0.38 6.60
CA LEU A 90 -19.52 0.47 7.12
C LEU A 90 -20.57 -0.34 7.90
N ALA A 91 -20.98 -1.50 7.38
CA ALA A 91 -21.92 -2.39 8.05
C ALA A 91 -21.39 -2.88 9.41
N THR A 92 -20.10 -3.23 9.48
CA THR A 92 -19.44 -3.69 10.72
C THR A 92 -19.24 -2.56 11.74
N ASN A 93 -19.37 -1.30 11.32
CA ASN A 93 -19.12 -0.11 12.15
C ASN A 93 -20.32 0.87 12.12
N ALA A 94 -21.54 0.34 12.11
CA ALA A 94 -22.77 1.14 12.00
C ALA A 94 -22.90 2.23 13.09
N ASP A 95 -22.39 1.96 14.30
CA ASP A 95 -22.27 2.93 15.39
C ASP A 95 -21.48 4.18 14.97
N LYS A 96 -20.31 3.98 14.35
CA LYS A 96 -19.43 5.06 13.89
C LYS A 96 -19.99 5.76 12.66
N VAL A 97 -20.77 5.07 11.84
CA VAL A 97 -21.47 5.70 10.70
C VAL A 97 -22.46 6.73 11.23
N ALA A 98 -23.25 6.37 12.26
CA ALA A 98 -24.16 7.31 12.89
C ALA A 98 -23.42 8.52 13.51
N GLU A 99 -22.29 8.28 14.18
CA GLU A 99 -21.45 9.35 14.73
C GLU A 99 -20.86 10.27 13.65
N TYR A 100 -20.41 9.72 12.52
CA TYR A 100 -19.92 10.51 11.40
C TYR A 100 -21.02 11.40 10.85
N LYS A 101 -22.22 10.84 10.62
CA LYS A 101 -23.40 11.59 10.16
C LYS A 101 -23.89 12.64 11.16
N ALA A 102 -23.53 12.51 12.45
CA ALA A 102 -23.76 13.52 13.47
C ALA A 102 -22.70 14.64 13.51
N GLY A 103 -21.78 14.68 12.53
CA GLY A 103 -20.78 15.74 12.38
C GLY A 103 -19.39 15.41 12.96
N LYS A 104 -19.12 14.14 13.32
CA LYS A 104 -17.76 13.72 13.73
C LYS A 104 -16.89 13.41 12.50
N ASP A 105 -16.62 14.41 11.67
CA ASP A 105 -15.93 14.27 10.37
C ASP A 105 -14.57 13.55 10.44
N LYS A 106 -13.89 13.62 11.59
CA LYS A 106 -12.61 12.92 11.83
C LYS A 106 -12.72 11.38 11.70
N LEU A 107 -13.93 10.81 11.78
CA LEU A 107 -14.16 9.38 11.55
C LEU A 107 -13.93 8.95 10.11
N LEU A 108 -13.87 9.87 9.14
CA LEU A 108 -13.50 9.51 7.77
C LEU A 108 -12.12 8.82 7.70
N ALA A 109 -11.13 9.35 8.43
CA ALA A 109 -9.80 8.74 8.49
C ALA A 109 -9.81 7.33 9.11
N PHE A 110 -10.72 7.07 10.06
CA PHE A 110 -10.95 5.75 10.60
C PHE A 110 -11.47 4.79 9.53
N PHE A 111 -12.50 5.18 8.76
CA PHE A 111 -13.06 4.33 7.70
C PHE A 111 -12.08 4.08 6.56
N VAL A 112 -11.29 5.08 6.17
CA VAL A 112 -10.18 4.91 5.22
C VAL A 112 -9.22 3.84 5.76
N GLY A 113 -8.78 3.97 7.02
CA GLY A 113 -7.89 2.99 7.65
C GLY A 113 -8.46 1.57 7.69
N GLN A 114 -9.73 1.40 8.04
CA GLN A 114 -10.39 0.09 8.05
C GLN A 114 -10.50 -0.52 6.65
N THR A 115 -10.86 0.28 5.64
CA THR A 115 -10.97 -0.16 4.24
C THR A 115 -9.60 -0.58 3.69
N MET A 116 -8.55 0.19 4.00
CA MET A 116 -7.18 -0.15 3.63
C MET A 116 -6.72 -1.44 4.32
N LYS A 117 -7.11 -1.66 5.58
CA LYS A 117 -6.81 -2.91 6.29
C LYS A 117 -7.54 -4.11 5.69
N ALA A 118 -8.83 -3.98 5.40
CA ALA A 118 -9.66 -5.05 4.83
C ALA A 118 -9.17 -5.46 3.43
N SER A 119 -8.77 -4.49 2.60
CA SER A 119 -8.13 -4.76 1.30
C SER A 119 -6.69 -5.26 1.40
N ARG A 120 -6.12 -5.41 2.61
CA ARG A 120 -4.70 -5.70 2.85
C ARG A 120 -3.75 -4.71 2.16
N GLY A 121 -4.21 -3.47 1.94
CA GLY A 121 -3.44 -2.42 1.30
C GLY A 121 -3.47 -2.44 -0.23
N SER A 122 -4.28 -3.31 -0.83
CA SER A 122 -4.45 -3.37 -2.29
C SER A 122 -5.43 -2.31 -2.80
N ALA A 123 -6.41 -1.85 -2.02
CA ALA A 123 -7.29 -0.79 -2.49
C ALA A 123 -6.51 0.51 -2.70
N ASN A 124 -6.79 1.24 -3.78
CA ASN A 124 -6.16 2.53 -4.02
C ASN A 124 -6.68 3.58 -3.00
N PRO A 125 -5.81 4.23 -2.20
CA PRO A 125 -6.25 5.16 -1.15
C PRO A 125 -7.06 6.35 -1.63
N ALA A 126 -6.74 6.88 -2.82
CA ALA A 126 -7.46 8.03 -3.38
C ALA A 126 -8.89 7.64 -3.75
N LYS A 127 -9.05 6.48 -4.40
CA LYS A 127 -10.37 5.91 -4.73
C LYS A 127 -11.16 5.53 -3.48
N VAL A 128 -10.52 4.93 -2.47
CA VAL A 128 -11.15 4.64 -1.18
C VAL A 128 -11.71 5.91 -0.55
N ASN A 129 -10.94 6.99 -0.50
CA ASN A 129 -11.39 8.26 0.08
C ASN A 129 -12.55 8.88 -0.71
N GLU A 130 -12.46 8.88 -2.04
CA GLU A 130 -13.52 9.34 -2.94
C GLU A 130 -14.83 8.57 -2.71
N LEU A 131 -14.78 7.24 -2.78
CA LEU A 131 -15.94 6.37 -2.68
C LEU A 131 -16.55 6.36 -1.27
N LEU A 132 -15.72 6.46 -0.22
CA LEU A 132 -16.22 6.61 1.15
C LEU A 132 -17.01 7.91 1.33
N LEU A 133 -16.51 9.03 0.81
CA LEU A 133 -17.22 10.30 0.86
C LEU A 133 -18.57 10.22 0.15
N GLN A 134 -18.62 9.57 -1.01
CA GLN A 134 -19.88 9.32 -1.72
C GLN A 134 -20.85 8.45 -0.92
N ARG A 135 -20.34 7.41 -0.25
CA ARG A 135 -21.15 6.44 0.49
C ARG A 135 -21.66 6.94 1.84
N LEU A 136 -20.92 7.86 2.46
CA LEU A 136 -21.21 8.43 3.77
C LEU A 136 -21.99 9.74 3.72
N ALA A 137 -22.11 10.38 2.55
CA ALA A 137 -23.05 11.47 2.30
C ALA A 137 -24.49 11.06 2.65
#